data_AF-A0A6A4RXE5-F1
#
_entry.id   AF-A0A6A4RXE5-F1
#
_cell.length_a   1.000
_cell.length_b   1.000
_cell.length_c   1.000
_cell.angle_alpha   90.00
_cell.angle_beta   90.00
_cell.angle_gamma   90.00
#
_symmetry.space_group_name_H-M   'P 1'
#
loop_
_entity.id
_entity.type
_entity.pdbx_description
1 polymer ?
#
loop_
_entity_poly.entity_id
_entity_poly.type
_entity_poly.pdbx_seq_one_letter_code
_entity_poly.pdbx_strand_id
1 'polypeptide(L)' 'MRNFFLSGECKGFKEKFMKCLRDNNHDNSLCRLQSKDYLECRMDNQLMAKEPMEKLGFGDLVDAPPGQADKDAEP' A
#
# COMPACT_ATOMS: atom_id res chain seq x y z
N MET A 1 -2.59 25.44 13.24
CA MET A 1 -2.79 24.06 13.74
C MET A 1 -3.12 23.19 12.53
N ARG A 2 -2.16 22.39 12.03
CA ARG A 2 -2.43 21.49 10.91
C ARG A 2 -3.16 20.28 11.45
N ASN A 3 -4.46 20.20 11.20
CA ASN A 3 -5.33 19.09 11.59
C ASN A 3 -4.75 17.76 11.09
N PHE A 4 -4.21 16.98 12.03
CA PHE A 4 -3.65 15.64 11.84
C PHE A 4 -4.74 14.54 11.96
N PHE A 5 -6.01 14.91 11.77
CA PHE A 5 -7.21 14.12 12.04
C PHE A 5 -7.97 13.73 10.76
N LEU A 6 -7.25 13.37 9.70
CA LEU A 6 -7.85 12.49 8.70
C LEU A 6 -7.71 11.08 9.27
N SER A 7 -8.81 10.56 9.81
CA SER A 7 -9.09 9.12 9.87
C SER A 7 -8.78 8.56 8.49
N GLY A 8 -7.53 8.13 8.31
CA GLY A 8 -6.96 7.87 7.01
C GLY A 8 -7.56 6.59 6.48
N GLU A 9 -8.39 6.70 5.45
CA GLU A 9 -9.09 5.57 4.83
C GLU A 9 -8.11 4.45 4.43
N CYS A 10 -6.86 4.84 4.12
CA CYS A 10 -5.77 3.92 3.78
C CYS A 10 -4.66 3.85 4.84
N LYS A 11 -4.95 4.22 6.10
CA LYS A 11 -3.95 4.26 7.18
C LYS A 11 -3.37 2.87 7.47
N GLY A 12 -4.19 1.82 7.48
CA GLY A 12 -3.72 0.45 7.70
C GLY A 12 -2.69 0.00 6.65
N PHE A 13 -3.01 0.21 5.36
CA PHE A 13 -2.09 -0.09 4.27
C PHE A 13 -0.82 0.77 4.30
N LYS A 14 -0.96 2.06 4.63
CA LYS A 14 0.18 2.96 4.82
C LYS A 14 1.10 2.47 5.94
N GLU A 15 0.55 2.02 7.06
CA GLU A 15 1.34 1.51 8.20
C GLU A 15 2.03 0.21 7.85
N LYS A 16 1.36 -0.72 7.15
CA LYS A 16 1.98 -1.95 6.60
C LYS A 16 3.16 -1.61 5.67
N PHE A 17 2.98 -0.68 4.74
CA PHE A 17 4.05 -0.22 3.84
C PHE A 17 5.21 0.43 4.59
N MET A 18 4.91 1.36 5.50
CA MET A 18 5.93 2.04 6.30
C MET A 18 6.68 1.09 7.24
N LYS A 19 6.00 0.06 7.77
CA LYS A 19 6.64 -0.99 8.56
C LYS A 19 7.62 -1.78 7.69
N CYS A 20 7.20 -2.23 6.51
CA CYS A 20 8.06 -2.93 5.57
C CYS A 20 9.31 -2.10 5.24
N LEU A 21 9.17 -0.80 4.97
CA LEU A 21 10.33 0.05 4.71
C LEU A 21 11.28 0.10 5.89
N ARG A 22 10.79 0.27 7.11
CA ARG A 22 11.67 0.29 8.30
C ARG A 22 12.43 -1.03 8.47
N ASP A 23 11.76 -2.15 8.24
CA ASP A 23 12.36 -3.48 8.38
C ASP A 23 13.37 -3.79 7.26
N ASN A 24 13.19 -3.20 6.08
CA ASN A 24 14.02 -3.43 4.89
C ASN A 24 14.93 -2.24 4.55
N ASN A 25 15.31 -1.43 5.55
CA ASN A 25 16.23 -0.30 5.38
C ASN A 25 15.81 0.73 4.29
N HIS A 26 14.51 0.98 4.19
CA HIS A 26 13.84 1.85 3.22
C HIS A 26 13.97 1.41 1.76
N ASP A 27 14.24 0.13 1.53
CA ASP A 27 14.22 -0.44 0.19
C ASP A 27 12.78 -0.65 -0.30
N ASN A 28 12.34 0.25 -1.19
CA ASN A 28 11.03 0.19 -1.81
C ASN A 28 10.82 -1.07 -2.67
N SER A 29 11.90 -1.65 -3.22
CA SER A 29 11.80 -2.81 -4.12
C SER A 29 11.33 -4.08 -3.40
N LEU A 30 11.67 -4.21 -2.12
CA LEU A 30 11.24 -5.29 -1.24
C LEU A 30 9.81 -5.10 -0.70
N CYS A 31 9.31 -3.86 -0.74
CA CYS A 31 8.01 -3.47 -0.21
C CYS A 31 6.97 -3.18 -1.30
N ARG A 32 7.18 -3.70 -2.51
CA ARG A 32 6.33 -3.42 -3.67
C ARG A 32 4.89 -3.90 -3.48
N LEU A 33 4.70 -5.02 -2.79
CA LEU A 33 3.36 -5.55 -2.50
C LEU A 33 2.57 -4.58 -1.59
N GLN A 34 3.17 -4.19 -0.46
CA GLN A 34 2.53 -3.26 0.48
C GLN A 34 2.32 -1.87 -0.13
N SER A 35 3.21 -1.46 -1.04
CA SER A 35 3.07 -0.22 -1.81
C SER A 35 1.88 -0.27 -2.76
N LYS A 36 1.71 -1.40 -3.47
CA LYS A 36 0.56 -1.64 -4.36
C LYS A 36 -0.75 -1.52 -3.60
N ASP A 37 -0.93 -2.27 -2.51
CA ASP A 37 -2.17 -2.26 -1.71
C ASP A 37 -2.51 -0.85 -1.20
N TYR A 38 -1.49 -0.09 -0.78
CA TYR A 38 -1.67 1.29 -0.35
C TYR A 38 -2.14 2.21 -1.49
N LEU A 39 -1.62 2.02 -2.71
CA LEU A 39 -2.01 2.80 -3.88
C LEU A 39 -3.40 2.40 -4.39
N GLU A 40 -3.75 1.11 -4.37
CA GLU A 40 -5.11 0.63 -4.68
C GLU A 40 -6.14 1.31 -3.80
N CYS A 41 -5.95 1.26 -2.47
CA CYS A 41 -6.84 1.92 -1.54
C CYS A 41 -7.00 3.42 -1.85
N ARG A 42 -5.91 4.11 -2.22
CA ARG A 42 -6.01 5.55 -2.55
C ARG A 42 -6.75 5.80 -3.86
N MET A 43 -6.62 4.93 -4.85
CA MET A 43 -7.35 5.06 -6.12
C MET A 43 -8.83 4.72 -5.97
N ASP A 44 -9.16 3.71 -5.16
CA ASP A 44 -10.53 3.30 -4.88
C ASP A 44 -11.30 4.38 -4.13
N ASN A 45 -10.67 4.99 -3.14
CA ASN A 45 -11.25 6.09 -2.37
C ASN A 45 -11.11 7.46 -3.07
N GLN A 46 -10.72 7.47 -4.35
CA GLN A 46 -10.56 8.70 -5.16
C GLN A 46 -9.62 9.75 -4.52
N LEU A 47 -8.69 9.29 -3.69
CA LEU A 47 -7.63 10.08 -3.03
C LEU A 47 -6.39 10.27 -3.93
N MET A 48 -6.42 9.69 -5.12
CA MET A 48 -5.41 9.78 -6.18
C MET A 48 -6.08 9.58 -7.55
N ALA A 49 -5.50 10.15 -8.61
CA ALA A 49 -5.92 9.86 -9.96
C ALA A 49 -5.78 8.36 -10.25
N LYS A 50 -6.81 7.76 -10.84
CA LYS A 50 -6.78 6.34 -11.24
C LYS A 50 -5.79 6.19 -12.39
N GLU A 51 -4.69 5.52 -12.13
CA GLU A 51 -3.71 5.12 -13.14
C GLU A 51 -3.55 3.59 -13.13
N PRO A 52 -3.30 2.96 -14.29
CA PRO A 52 -3.04 1.53 -14.35
C PRO A 52 -1.81 1.15 -13.52
N MET A 53 -1.89 0.04 -12.80
CA MET A 53 -0.80 -0.44 -11.92
C MET A 53 0.48 -0.75 -12.69
N GLU A 54 0.35 -1.14 -13.95
CA GLU A 54 1.44 -1.39 -14.87
C GLU A 54 2.28 -0.12 -15.08
N LYS A 55 1.64 1.06 -15.20
CA LYS A 55 2.35 2.34 -15.36
C LYS A 55 3.02 2.81 -14.08
N LEU A 56 2.49 2.42 -12.93
CA LEU A 56 3.09 2.69 -11.62
C LEU A 56 4.23 1.71 -11.31
N GLY A 57 4.55 0.80 -12.25
CA GLY A 57 5.64 -0.14 -12.11
C GLY A 57 5.26 -1.35 -11.27
N PHE A 58 3.99 -1.76 -11.23
CA PHE A 58 3.49 -3.00 -10.59
C PHE A 58 2.92 -3.99 -11.60
N GLY A 59 3.30 -3.88 -12.88
CA GLY A 59 2.76 -4.71 -13.96
C GLY A 59 3.02 -6.21 -13.81
N ASP A 60 4.03 -6.61 -13.05
CA ASP A 60 4.33 -8.00 -12.68
C ASP A 60 3.48 -8.53 -11.52
N LEU A 61 2.81 -7.65 -10.76
CA LEU A 61 2.01 -8.02 -9.58
C LEU A 61 0.50 -8.04 -9.86
N VAL A 62 0.05 -7.63 -11.04
CA VAL A 62 -1.37 -7.72 -11.47
C VAL A 62 -1.74 -9.10 -11.97
N ASP A 63 -0.77 -9.87 -12.48
CA ASP A 63 -0.97 -11.25 -12.94
C ASP A 63 -0.89 -12.28 -11.80
N ALA A 64 -0.52 -11.85 -10.59
CA ALA A 64 -0.50 -12.68 -9.39
C ALA A 64 -1.85 -12.60 -8.66
N PRO A 65 -2.49 -13.74 -8.30
CA PRO A 65 -3.82 -13.72 -7.71
C PRO A 65 -3.82 -12.96 -6.36
N PRO A 66 -4.85 -12.12 -6.10
CA PRO A 66 -4.98 -11.36 -4.88
C PRO A 66 -5.37 -12.31 -3.74
N GLY A 67 -4.42 -12.69 -2.89
CA GLY A 67 -4.75 -13.70 -1.86
C GLY A 67 -3.81 -13.86 -0.68
N GLN A 68 -2.75 -13.07 -0.53
CA GLN A 68 -1.81 -13.25 0.60
C GLN A 68 -1.27 -11.92 1.15
N ALA A 69 -2.06 -11.22 1.96
CA ALA A 69 -1.54 -10.24 2.93
C ALA A 69 -2.51 -9.94 4.10
N ASP A 70 -3.31 -10.93 4.51
CA ASP A 70 -3.93 -10.94 5.84
C ASP A 70 -3.60 -12.26 6.53
N LYS A 71 -2.44 -12.28 7.18
CA LYS A 71 -2.18 -13.05 8.39
C LYS A 71 -1.16 -12.25 9.17
N ASP A 72 -1.64 -11.35 10.02
CA ASP A 72 -0.99 -10.91 11.26
C ASP A 72 -1.96 -9.92 11.95
N ALA A 73 -3.15 -10.44 12.28
CA ALA A 73 -3.93 -9.95 13.41
C ALA A 73 -3.80 -11.03 14.49
N GLU A 74 -2.73 -10.87 15.26
CA GLU A 74 -2.51 -11.16 16.69
C GLU A 74 -3.65 -11.82 17.48
N PRO A 75 -3.30 -12.68 18.45
CA PRO A 75 -3.89 -12.69 19.79
C PRO A 75 -3.01 -12.01 20.84
#